data_AF-A0A9E4HQ85-F1
#
_entry.id   AF-A0A9E4HQ85-F1
#
_cell.length_a   1.000
_cell.length_b   1.000
_cell.length_c   1.000
_cell.angle_alpha   90.00
_cell.angle_beta   90.00
_cell.angle_gamma   90.00
#
_symmetry.space_group_name_H-M   'P 1'
#
loop_
_entity.id
_entity.type
_entity.pdbx_description
1 polymer ?
#
loop_
_entity_poly.entity_id
_entity_poly.type
_entity_poly.pdbx_seq_one_letter_code
_entity_poly.pdbx_strand_id
1 'polypeptide(L)'
;MVPAADFIPSRASFKRDYRRESGGPHRASLDADLVSVVEALANDRPLEPRRHDHALSGKWSDCRDCHVKPDLILIHQKPDAATLRLIRLGSHSELGF
;
A
#
# COMPACT_ATOMS: atom_id res chain seq x y z
N MET A 1 15.70 25.15 -8.62
CA MET A 1 14.59 25.36 -7.68
C MET A 1 13.73 24.12 -7.71
N VAL A 2 13.97 23.19 -6.80
CA VAL A 2 13.13 21.98 -6.65
C VAL A 2 11.89 22.43 -5.87
N PRO A 3 10.67 22.26 -6.39
CA PRO A 3 9.48 22.58 -5.60
C PRO A 3 9.46 21.67 -4.38
N ALA A 4 9.08 22.23 -3.24
CA ALA A 4 8.99 21.54 -1.97
C ALA A 4 8.14 20.28 -2.14
N ALA A 5 8.78 19.11 -1.99
CA ALA A 5 8.06 17.86 -1.83
C ALA A 5 7.35 17.92 -0.48
N ASP A 6 6.07 18.29 -0.49
CA ASP A 6 5.22 18.23 0.69
C ASP A 6 5.22 16.79 1.21
N PHE A 7 5.91 16.57 2.32
CA PHE A 7 5.87 15.39 3.20
C PHE A 7 5.20 14.14 2.60
N ILE A 8 6.00 13.26 1.99
CA ILE A 8 5.60 11.87 1.72
C ILE A 8 5.62 11.15 3.08
N PRO A 9 4.49 10.66 3.61
CA PRO A 9 4.47 10.06 4.92
C PRO A 9 5.46 8.89 4.99
N SER A 10 6.40 9.03 5.91
CA SER A 10 7.48 8.08 6.12
C SER A 10 6.97 6.67 6.47
N ARG A 11 7.88 5.70 6.35
CA ARG A 11 7.81 4.30 6.80
C ARG A 11 7.13 4.09 8.18
N ALA A 12 7.09 5.12 9.03
CA ALA A 12 6.40 5.11 10.33
C ALA A 12 4.87 5.01 10.21
N SER A 13 4.26 5.49 9.12
CA SER A 13 2.81 5.46 8.93
C SER A 13 2.30 4.05 8.66
N PHE A 14 2.92 3.31 7.74
CA PHE A 14 2.57 1.91 7.49
C PHE A 14 2.60 1.05 8.75
N LYS A 15 3.62 1.20 9.61
CA LYS A 15 3.71 0.40 10.85
C LYS A 15 2.55 0.67 11.82
N ARG A 16 2.09 1.93 11.91
CA ARG A 16 0.92 2.29 12.72
C ARG A 16 -0.36 1.75 12.10
N ASP A 17 -0.48 1.87 10.79
CA ASP A 17 -1.61 1.35 10.01
C ASP A 17 -1.74 -0.17 10.18
N TYR A 18 -0.66 -0.92 9.95
CA TYR A 18 -0.63 -2.35 10.15
C TYR A 18 -1.04 -2.75 11.58
N ARG A 19 -0.60 -2.02 12.61
CA ARG A 19 -1.01 -2.28 14.00
C ARG A 19 -2.52 -2.06 14.20
N ARG A 20 -3.09 -1.01 13.59
CA ARG A 20 -4.53 -0.75 13.62
C ARG A 20 -5.29 -1.92 12.96
N GLU A 21 -4.89 -2.30 11.76
CA GLU A 21 -5.52 -3.40 11.03
C GLU A 21 -5.36 -4.78 11.70
N SER A 22 -4.25 -4.98 12.42
CA SER A 22 -4.01 -6.20 13.22
C SER A 22 -4.99 -6.34 14.40
N GLY A 23 -5.61 -5.25 14.83
CA GLY A 23 -6.72 -5.26 15.80
C GLY A 23 -8.10 -5.24 15.15
N GLY A 24 -8.18 -5.09 13.83
CA GLY A 24 -9.40 -4.82 13.08
C GLY A 24 -10.18 -6.06 12.61
N PRO A 25 -11.19 -5.84 11.75
CA PRO A 25 -12.06 -6.90 11.23
C PRO A 25 -11.32 -8.01 10.48
N HIS A 26 -10.18 -7.68 9.86
CA HIS A 26 -9.41 -8.60 9.02
C HIS A 26 -8.23 -9.26 9.74
N ARG A 27 -8.09 -9.06 11.06
CA ARG A 27 -6.94 -9.54 11.85
C ARG A 27 -6.59 -11.02 11.67
N ALA A 28 -7.59 -11.88 11.44
CA ALA A 28 -7.38 -13.32 11.35
C ALA A 28 -6.62 -13.76 10.09
N SER A 29 -6.72 -13.00 9.00
CA SER A 29 -6.08 -13.32 7.72
C SER A 29 -5.12 -12.23 7.23
N LEU A 30 -5.01 -11.11 7.96
CA LEU A 30 -4.24 -9.93 7.57
C LEU A 30 -2.83 -10.29 7.08
N ASP A 31 -2.08 -11.07 7.86
CA ASP A 31 -0.71 -11.43 7.54
C ASP A 31 -0.62 -12.25 6.26
N ALA A 32 -1.45 -13.30 6.14
CA ALA A 32 -1.44 -14.16 4.96
C ALA A 32 -1.81 -13.38 3.69
N ASP A 33 -2.85 -12.54 3.75
CA ASP A 33 -3.30 -11.76 2.61
C ASP A 33 -2.25 -10.71 2.20
N LEU A 34 -1.66 -10.02 3.18
CA LEU A 34 -0.67 -8.98 2.93
C LEU A 34 0.65 -9.59 2.41
N VAL A 35 1.13 -10.69 2.99
CA VAL A 35 2.34 -11.39 2.52
C VAL A 35 2.17 -11.84 1.08
N SER A 36 1.03 -12.43 0.73
CA SER A 36 0.77 -12.86 -0.65
C SER A 36 0.88 -11.71 -1.66
N VAL A 37 0.33 -10.54 -1.33
CA VAL A 37 0.42 -9.35 -2.19
C VAL A 37 1.85 -8.79 -2.23
N VAL A 38 2.51 -8.65 -1.08
CA VAL A 38 3.87 -8.11 -0.98
C VAL A 38 4.87 -8.99 -1.72
N GLU A 39 4.78 -10.31 -1.61
CA GLU A 39 5.64 -11.24 -2.34
C GLU A 39 5.45 -11.14 -3.85
N ALA A 40 4.20 -11.03 -4.32
CA ALA A 40 3.94 -10.87 -5.74
C ALA A 40 4.54 -9.55 -6.27
N LEU A 41 4.32 -8.44 -5.57
CA LEU A 41 4.87 -7.12 -5.92
C LEU A 41 6.40 -7.08 -5.88
N ALA A 42 7.01 -7.70 -4.87
CA ALA A 42 8.46 -7.73 -4.68
C ALA A 42 9.17 -8.58 -5.74
N ASN A 43 8.49 -9.59 -6.30
CA ASN A 43 9.03 -10.48 -7.34
C ASN A 43 8.51 -10.15 -8.75
N ASP A 44 7.88 -8.98 -8.95
CA ASP A 44 7.30 -8.57 -10.23
C ASP A 44 6.37 -9.61 -10.86
N ARG A 45 5.64 -10.36 -10.02
CA ARG A 45 4.65 -11.34 -10.45
C ARG A 45 3.32 -10.65 -10.73
N PRO A 46 2.57 -11.10 -11.74
CA PRO A 46 1.24 -10.55 -12.01
C PRO A 46 0.33 -10.74 -10.80
N LEU A 47 -0.36 -9.68 -10.41
CA LEU A 47 -1.42 -9.72 -9.41
C LEU A 47 -2.73 -10.18 -10.06
N GLU A 48 -3.57 -10.86 -9.30
CA GLU A 48 -4.91 -11.19 -9.75
C GLU A 48 -5.72 -9.91 -10.02
N PRO A 49 -6.62 -9.88 -11.03
CA PRO A 49 -7.37 -8.67 -11.38
C PRO A 49 -8.16 -8.04 -10.22
N ARG A 50 -8.64 -8.86 -9.27
CA ARG A 50 -9.35 -8.42 -8.06
C ARG A 50 -8.52 -7.57 -7.09
N ARG A 51 -7.20 -7.53 -7.28
CA ARG A 51 -6.29 -6.69 -6.48
C ARG A 51 -6.32 -5.23 -6.96
N HIS A 52 -6.91 -4.95 -8.12
CA HIS A 52 -7.09 -3.60 -8.65
C HIS A 52 -5.82 -2.73 -8.57
N ASP A 53 -4.64 -3.30 -8.81
CA ASP A 53 -3.39 -2.55 -8.68
C ASP A 53 -3.28 -1.48 -9.79
N HIS A 54 -3.30 -0.21 -9.41
CA HIS A 54 -3.29 0.92 -10.35
C HIS A 54 -2.46 2.08 -9.84
N ALA A 55 -1.95 2.90 -10.76
CA ALA A 55 -1.22 4.12 -10.42
C ALA A 55 -2.19 5.16 -9.82
N LEU A 56 -1.76 5.79 -8.74
CA LEU A 56 -2.44 6.96 -8.20
C LEU A 56 -2.08 8.21 -9.01
N SER A 57 -2.80 9.30 -8.76
CA SER A 57 -2.62 10.58 -9.46
C SER A 57 -2.28 11.72 -8.50
N GLY A 58 -1.95 12.89 -9.07
CA GLY A 58 -1.62 14.09 -8.32
C GLY A 58 -0.38 13.89 -7.44
N LYS A 59 -0.47 14.27 -6.16
CA LYS A 59 0.63 14.15 -5.18
C LYS A 59 1.13 12.70 -5.01
N TRP A 60 0.30 11.72 -5.34
CA TRP A 60 0.60 10.31 -5.21
C TRP A 60 0.98 9.65 -6.54
N SER A 61 1.38 10.44 -7.56
CA SER A 61 1.70 9.92 -8.91
C SER A 61 2.76 8.81 -8.95
N ASP A 62 3.66 8.81 -7.96
CA ASP A 62 4.72 7.81 -7.86
C ASP A 62 4.32 6.60 -7.00
N CYS A 63 3.07 6.57 -6.53
CA CYS A 63 2.50 5.51 -5.71
C CYS A 63 1.43 4.75 -6.49
N ARG A 64 1.12 3.56 -5.99
CA ARG A 64 0.08 2.69 -6.50
C ARG A 64 -0.87 2.31 -5.37
N ASP A 65 -2.11 2.12 -5.74
CA ASP A 65 -3.19 1.61 -4.92
C ASP A 65 -3.41 0.15 -5.27
N CYS A 66 -3.35 -0.74 -4.27
CA CYS A 66 -3.58 -2.18 -4.43
C CYS A 66 -4.49 -2.71 -3.33
N HIS A 67 -5.60 -3.33 -3.72
CA HIS A 67 -6.55 -3.95 -2.81
C HIS A 67 -6.02 -5.28 -2.26
N VAL A 68 -5.75 -5.32 -0.95
CA VAL A 68 -5.49 -6.55 -0.18
C VAL A 68 -6.81 -7.27 0.14
N LYS A 69 -7.88 -6.51 0.37
CA LYS A 69 -9.30 -6.94 0.44
C LYS A 69 -10.19 -5.84 -0.15
N PRO A 70 -11.51 -6.06 -0.33
CA PRO A 70 -12.40 -5.06 -0.92
C PRO A 70 -12.26 -3.65 -0.31
N ASP A 71 -12.08 -3.54 1.02
CA ASP A 71 -11.87 -2.26 1.73
C ASP A 71 -10.59 -2.28 2.60
N LEU A 72 -9.55 -2.98 2.14
CA LEU A 72 -8.22 -2.93 2.75
C LEU A 72 -7.19 -2.72 1.65
N ILE A 73 -6.58 -1.54 1.64
CA ILE A 73 -5.77 -1.04 0.55
C ILE A 73 -4.33 -0.87 1.01
N LEU A 74 -3.40 -1.40 0.23
CA LEU A 74 -1.98 -1.15 0.34
C LEU A 74 -1.61 -0.03 -0.64
N ILE A 75 -1.14 1.11 -0.12
CA ILE A 75 -0.45 2.11 -0.92
C ILE A 75 1.03 1.75 -0.93
N HIS A 76 1.60 1.55 -2.12
CA HIS A 76 3.01 1.18 -2.29
C HIS A 76 3.70 2.01 -3.37
N GLN A 77 5.03 1.97 -3.36
CA GLN A 77 5.90 2.62 -4.35
C GLN A 77 7.07 1.69 -4.70
N LYS A 78 7.41 1.61 -6.00
CA LYS A 78 8.65 0.98 -6.50
C LYS A 78 9.55 2.06 -7.10
N PRO A 79 10.44 2.68 -6.31
CA PRO A 79 11.33 3.73 -6.82
C PRO A 79 12.39 3.18 -7.80
N ASP A 80 12.67 1.88 -7.70
CA ASP A 80 13.61 1.14 -8.55
C ASP A 80 13.20 -0.34 -8.58
N ALA A 81 13.88 -1.14 -9.41
CA ALA A 81 13.56 -2.55 -9.62
C ALA A 81 13.80 -3.45 -8.39
N ALA A 82 14.68 -3.03 -7.47
CA ALA A 82 15.07 -3.85 -6.32
C ALA A 82 14.31 -3.48 -5.03
N THR A 83 13.58 -2.36 -5.04
CA THR A 83 12.97 -1.80 -3.83
C THR A 83 11.46 -1.74 -3.93
N LEU A 84 10.77 -2.38 -2.99
CA LEU A 84 9.35 -2.17 -2.71
C LEU A 84 9.20 -1.36 -1.41
N ARG A 85 8.51 -0.23 -1.48
CA ARG A 85 8.18 0.61 -0.32
C ARG A 85 6.70 0.48 0.01
N LEU A 86 6.39 0.04 1.22
CA LEU A 86 5.03 0.05 1.76
C LEU A 86 4.78 1.40 2.45
N ILE A 87 3.80 2.15 1.98
CA ILE A 87 3.61 3.56 2.36
C ILE A 87 2.47 3.69 3.38
N ARG A 88 1.30 3.13 3.07
CA ARG A 88 0.10 3.13 3.94
C ARG A 88 -0.67 1.82 3.82
N LEU A 89 -1.48 1.53 4.83
CA LEU A 89 -2.46 0.45 4.84
C LEU A 89 -3.76 0.95 5.49
N GLY A 90 -4.92 0.52 5.03
CA GLY A 90 -6.20 0.87 5.66
C GLY A 90 -7.36 0.86 4.68
N SER A 91 -8.53 1.27 5.14
CA SER A 91 -9.70 1.47 4.28
C SER A 91 -9.60 2.73 3.42
N HIS A 92 -10.46 2.88 2.43
CA HIS A 92 -10.51 4.10 1.61
C HIS A 92 -10.65 5.36 2.47
N SER A 93 -11.58 5.31 3.43
CA SER A 93 -11.85 6.44 4.34
C SER A 93 -10.65 6.80 5.23
N GLU A 94 -9.88 5.81 5.71
CA GLU A 94 -8.68 6.05 6.52
C GLU A 94 -7.49 6.60 5.71
N LEU A 95 -7.50 6.35 4.40
CA LEU A 95 -6.49 6.82 3.46
C LEU A 95 -6.87 8.16 2.83
N GLY A 96 -8.13 8.58 2.94
CA GLY A 96 -8.65 9.84 2.42
C GLY A 96 -9.14 9.74 0.98
N PHE A 97 -9.58 8.54 0.57
CA PHE A 97 -10.26 8.28 -0.70
C PHE A 97 -11.77 8.10 -0.49
#